data_AF-A0A2V6UG57-F1
#
_entry.id   AF-A0A2V6UG57-F1
#
_cell.length_a   1.000
_cell.length_b   1.000
_cell.length_c   1.000
_cell.angle_alpha   90.00
_cell.angle_beta   90.00
_cell.angle_gamma   90.00
#
_symmetry.space_group_name_H-M   'P 1'
#
loop_
_entity.id
_entity.type
_entity.pdbx_description
1 polymer ?
#
loop_
_entity_poly.entity_id
_entity_poly.type
_entity_poly.pdbx_seq_one_letter_code
_entity_poly.pdbx_strand_id
1 'polypeptide(L)'
;MNAPALRTRVLILAALLAVAFVGLTSRLGWLMIVKRAELAALAERQYSRTVTLHGARGPILDRHGAPLATSTPAESLFAQPRAMGDPVRVAARLAPVLDAPERELHAQLTSGKGFVWLRRKLPPAVAARVRGLGEPGLGFLNEPLRLYPNRELAAHVLGFEGVDGGLEGIERALNDALTGTPGRAIVGRAARRRGARWRLPWTRAPATCSPWRCGRRSIRTRSSTCPLARSGATARSPIPSSPARPSR
;
A
#
# COMPACT_ATOMS: atom_id res chain seq x y z
N MET A 1 -28.91 -17.19 70.41
CA MET A 1 -28.51 -16.71 69.07
C MET A 1 -28.72 -17.85 68.08
N ASN A 2 -29.70 -17.73 67.18
CA ASN A 2 -30.21 -18.84 66.37
C ASN A 2 -29.26 -19.16 65.21
N ALA A 3 -28.18 -19.91 65.50
CA ALA A 3 -27.18 -20.37 64.52
C ALA A 3 -27.75 -21.08 63.26
N PRO A 4 -28.83 -21.91 63.31
CA PRO A 4 -29.32 -22.59 62.11
C PRO A 4 -30.02 -21.64 61.12
N ALA A 5 -30.74 -20.61 61.60
CA ALA A 5 -31.46 -19.68 60.73
C ALA A 5 -30.53 -18.78 59.91
N LEU A 6 -29.37 -18.41 60.46
CA LEU A 6 -28.34 -17.65 59.74
C LEU A 6 -27.66 -18.51 58.68
N ARG A 7 -27.31 -19.77 59.00
CA ARG A 7 -26.70 -20.72 58.05
C ARG A 7 -27.60 -20.99 56.84
N THR A 8 -28.90 -21.20 57.06
CA THR A 8 -29.86 -21.41 55.96
C THR A 8 -29.99 -20.18 55.06
N ARG A 9 -30.04 -18.97 55.64
CA ARG A 9 -30.08 -17.71 54.85
C ARG A 9 -28.81 -17.51 54.02
N VAL A 10 -27.64 -17.80 54.59
CA VAL A 10 -26.36 -17.72 53.88
C VAL A 10 -26.29 -18.75 52.75
N LEU A 11 -26.77 -19.98 52.96
CA LEU A 11 -26.81 -21.01 51.93
C LEU A 11 -27.76 -20.66 50.79
N ILE A 12 -28.93 -20.09 51.08
CA ILE A 12 -29.87 -19.61 50.04
C ILE A 12 -29.23 -18.48 49.22
N LEU A 13 -28.59 -17.52 49.88
CA LEU A 13 -27.89 -16.43 49.20
C LEU A 13 -26.73 -16.94 48.33
N ALA A 14 -25.95 -17.88 48.85
CA ALA A 14 -24.84 -18.52 48.13
C ALA A 14 -25.34 -19.32 46.92
N ALA A 15 -26.44 -20.05 47.05
CA ALA A 15 -27.06 -20.79 45.96
C ALA A 15 -27.59 -19.83 44.86
N LEU A 16 -28.24 -18.73 45.25
CA LEU A 16 -28.73 -17.72 44.32
C LEU A 16 -27.56 -17.06 43.55
N LEU A 17 -26.48 -16.73 44.26
CA LEU A 17 -25.27 -16.19 43.65
C LEU A 17 -24.60 -17.21 42.71
N ALA A 18 -24.55 -18.49 43.08
CA ALA A 18 -24.01 -19.55 42.26
C ALA A 18 -24.81 -19.73 40.95
N VAL A 19 -26.14 -19.71 41.03
CA VAL A 19 -27.00 -19.77 39.84
C VAL A 19 -26.78 -18.56 38.93
N ALA A 20 -26.72 -17.35 39.50
CA ALA A 20 -26.42 -16.15 38.73
C ALA A 20 -25.04 -16.22 38.05
N PHE A 21 -24.02 -16.74 38.75
CA PHE A 21 -22.68 -16.93 38.22
C PHE A 21 -22.65 -17.94 37.06
N VAL A 22 -23.33 -19.08 37.21
CA VAL A 22 -23.46 -20.10 36.14
C VAL A 22 -24.19 -19.51 34.93
N GLY A 23 -25.24 -18.71 35.13
CA GLY A 23 -25.93 -18.02 34.04
C GLY A 23 -25.00 -17.07 33.26
N LEU A 24 -24.17 -16.30 33.97
CA LEU A 24 -23.24 -15.35 33.36
C LEU A 24 -22.11 -16.06 32.59
N THR A 25 -21.50 -17.10 33.17
CA THR A 25 -20.43 -17.86 32.51
C THR A 25 -20.94 -18.62 31.29
N SER A 26 -22.15 -19.17 31.35
CA SER A 26 -22.81 -19.80 30.20
C SER A 26 -23.06 -18.79 29.08
N ARG A 27 -23.55 -17.59 29.42
CA ARG A 27 -23.76 -16.51 28.44
C ARG A 27 -22.45 -16.05 27.80
N LEU A 28 -21.38 -15.93 28.58
CA LEU A 28 -20.04 -15.59 28.09
C LEU A 28 -19.50 -16.69 27.16
N GLY A 29 -19.62 -17.96 27.56
CA GLY A 29 -19.23 -19.12 26.76
C GLY A 29 -19.96 -19.17 25.42
N TRP A 30 -21.27 -18.90 25.43
CA TRP A 30 -22.07 -18.77 24.20
C TRP A 30 -21.50 -17.71 23.24
N LEU A 31 -21.14 -16.54 23.78
CA LEU A 31 -20.53 -15.46 22.99
C LEU A 31 -19.17 -15.88 22.40
N MET A 32 -18.33 -16.55 23.20
CA MET A 32 -16.98 -16.96 22.81
C MET A 32 -16.94 -18.16 21.86
N ILE A 33 -17.94 -19.04 21.86
CA ILE A 33 -17.96 -20.25 21.02
C ILE A 33 -18.78 -19.99 19.75
N VAL A 34 -20.02 -19.52 19.90
CA VAL A 34 -20.97 -19.38 18.77
C VAL A 34 -20.69 -18.11 17.98
N LYS A 35 -20.55 -16.96 18.66
CA LYS A 35 -20.36 -15.66 17.99
C LYS A 35 -18.91 -15.32 17.66
N ARG A 36 -17.97 -16.24 17.89
CA ARG A 36 -16.53 -16.00 17.69
C ARG A 36 -16.19 -15.52 16.30
N ALA A 37 -16.77 -16.13 15.27
CA ALA A 37 -16.42 -15.85 13.88
C ALA A 37 -16.96 -14.49 13.43
N GLU A 38 -18.18 -14.15 13.86
CA GLU A 38 -18.81 -12.86 13.58
C GLU A 38 -18.09 -11.72 14.30
N LEU A 39 -17.78 -11.90 15.60
CA LEU A 39 -17.05 -10.91 16.40
C LEU A 39 -15.60 -10.75 15.93
N ALA A 40 -14.93 -11.84 15.54
CA ALA A 40 -13.61 -11.79 14.94
C ALA A 40 -13.64 -11.08 13.58
N ALA A 41 -14.64 -11.32 12.74
CA ALA A 41 -14.80 -10.61 11.47
C ALA A 41 -15.11 -9.11 11.67
N LEU A 42 -15.91 -8.76 12.67
CA LEU A 42 -16.16 -7.36 13.05
C LEU A 42 -14.86 -6.68 13.52
N ALA A 43 -14.10 -7.35 14.40
CA ALA A 43 -12.81 -6.86 14.87
C ALA A 43 -11.83 -6.69 13.69
N GLU A 44 -11.72 -7.68 12.80
CA GLU A 44 -10.86 -7.60 11.64
C GLU A 44 -11.26 -6.44 10.72
N ARG A 45 -12.56 -6.14 10.54
CA ARG A 45 -13.00 -4.96 9.78
C ARG A 45 -12.67 -3.63 10.47
N GLN A 46 -12.63 -3.61 11.79
CA GLN A 46 -12.24 -2.43 12.55
C GLN A 46 -10.73 -2.18 12.50
N TYR A 47 -9.92 -3.25 12.45
CA TYR A 47 -8.45 -3.18 12.52
C TYR A 47 -7.75 -3.28 11.16
N SER A 48 -8.28 -4.00 10.18
CA SER A 48 -7.68 -4.15 8.86
C SER A 48 -8.25 -3.12 7.90
N ARG A 49 -7.38 -2.28 7.36
CA ARG A 49 -7.70 -1.51 6.15
C ARG A 49 -7.00 -2.20 5.00
N THR A 50 -7.78 -2.83 4.12
CA THR A 50 -7.24 -3.29 2.84
C THR A 50 -6.96 -2.06 1.99
N VAL A 51 -5.69 -1.83 1.68
CA VAL A 51 -5.30 -0.82 0.70
C VAL A 51 -4.99 -1.57 -0.59
N THR A 52 -5.77 -1.31 -1.62
CA THR A 52 -5.48 -1.77 -2.98
C THR A 52 -4.29 -0.96 -3.50
N LEU A 53 -3.20 -1.65 -3.83
CA LEU A 53 -2.05 -1.06 -4.47
C LEU A 53 -2.26 -1.18 -5.98
N HIS A 54 -2.41 -0.04 -6.65
CA HIS A 54 -2.52 0.00 -8.09
C HIS A 54 -1.21 -0.53 -8.71
N GLY A 55 -1.32 -1.59 -9.51
CA GLY A 55 -0.22 -2.13 -10.27
C GLY A 55 0.22 -1.15 -11.36
N ALA A 56 1.49 -1.20 -11.77
CA ALA A 56 1.96 -0.41 -12.90
C ALA A 56 1.21 -0.82 -14.18
N ARG A 57 0.73 0.17 -14.94
CA ARG A 57 0.07 -0.06 -16.24
C ARG A 57 1.09 -0.40 -17.32
N GLY A 58 0.66 -1.18 -18.31
CA GLY A 58 1.47 -1.48 -19.50
C GLY A 58 1.80 -0.23 -20.32
N PRO A 59 2.99 -0.14 -20.93
CA PRO A 59 3.33 0.98 -21.80
C PRO A 59 2.54 0.94 -23.12
N ILE A 60 2.14 2.11 -23.61
CA ILE A 60 1.58 2.28 -24.96
C ILE A 60 2.72 2.71 -25.87
N LEU A 61 2.94 1.96 -26.95
CA LEU A 61 4.01 2.19 -27.91
C LEU A 61 3.42 2.48 -29.29
N ASP A 62 4.07 3.34 -30.05
CA ASP A 62 3.78 3.53 -31.48
C ASP A 62 4.29 2.33 -32.31
N ARG A 63 3.93 2.30 -33.61
CA ARG A 63 4.39 1.32 -34.60
C ARG A 63 5.91 1.15 -34.66
N HIS A 64 6.65 2.23 -34.39
CA HIS A 64 8.13 2.23 -34.36
C HIS A 64 8.71 1.86 -32.98
N GLY A 65 7.88 1.54 -31.99
CA GLY A 65 8.30 1.20 -30.64
C GLY A 65 8.57 2.40 -29.72
N ALA A 66 8.33 3.63 -30.18
CA ALA A 66 8.46 4.83 -29.36
C ALA A 66 7.35 4.89 -28.29
N PRO A 67 7.68 5.20 -27.01
CA PRO A 67 6.68 5.25 -25.95
C PRO A 67 5.77 6.48 -26.09
N LEU A 68 4.48 6.23 -26.21
CA LEU A 68 3.42 7.24 -26.19
C LEU A 68 2.88 7.46 -24.77
N ALA A 69 2.82 6.39 -23.97
CA ALA A 69 2.50 6.46 -22.55
C ALA A 69 3.31 5.43 -21.76
N THR A 70 3.90 5.82 -20.64
CA THR A 70 4.70 4.94 -19.78
C THR A 70 4.38 5.17 -18.31
N SER A 71 4.49 4.11 -17.51
CA SER A 71 4.28 4.18 -16.06
C SER A 71 5.61 4.16 -15.33
N THR A 72 5.91 5.22 -14.60
CA THR A 72 7.12 5.35 -13.78
C THR A 72 6.77 5.14 -12.31
N PRO A 73 7.59 4.43 -11.52
CA PRO A 73 7.37 4.33 -10.08
C PRO A 73 7.49 5.72 -9.44
N ALA A 74 6.44 6.16 -8.77
CA ALA A 74 6.44 7.36 -7.95
C ALA A 74 6.00 7.03 -6.53
N GLU A 75 6.34 7.91 -5.59
CA GLU A 75 5.96 7.75 -4.18
C GLU A 75 4.97 8.87 -3.81
N SER A 76 3.87 8.51 -3.17
CA SER A 76 2.90 9.45 -2.61
C SER A 76 3.15 9.61 -1.12
N LEU A 77 3.27 10.85 -0.64
CA LEU A 77 3.50 11.18 0.75
C LEU A 77 2.18 11.29 1.51
N PHE A 78 2.10 10.56 2.61
CA PHE A 78 1.02 10.68 3.57
C PHE A 78 1.57 10.99 4.97
N ALA A 79 0.71 11.57 5.79
CA ALA A 79 0.96 11.83 7.18
C ALA A 79 -0.04 11.09 8.07
N GLN A 80 0.43 10.70 9.25
CA GLN A 80 -0.36 10.17 10.34
C GLN A 80 -0.25 11.13 11.53
N PRO A 81 -1.15 12.13 11.63
CA PRO A 81 -1.17 13.10 12.73
C PRO A 81 -1.03 12.49 14.12
N ARG A 82 -1.71 11.36 14.37
CA ARG A 82 -1.73 10.67 15.68
C ARG A 82 -0.38 10.06 16.09
N ALA A 83 0.52 9.84 15.14
CA ALA A 83 1.85 9.31 15.39
C ALA A 83 2.93 10.41 15.42
N MET A 84 2.54 11.66 15.14
CA MET A 84 3.42 12.81 15.08
C MET A 84 3.49 13.49 16.46
N GLY A 85 4.69 13.93 16.84
CA GLY A 85 4.88 14.66 18.10
C GLY A 85 4.48 16.13 17.98
N ASP A 86 5.10 16.84 17.02
CA ASP A 86 4.92 18.28 16.84
C ASP A 86 4.54 18.60 15.38
N PRO A 87 3.23 18.78 15.10
CA PRO A 87 2.73 19.12 13.77
C PRO A 87 3.23 20.46 13.22
N VAL A 88 3.51 21.44 14.09
CA VAL A 88 3.91 22.80 13.69
C VAL A 88 5.31 22.74 13.10
N ARG A 89 6.26 22.12 13.83
CA ARG A 89 7.64 21.95 13.37
C ARG A 89 7.72 21.13 12.07
N VAL A 90 6.88 20.11 11.94
CA VAL A 90 6.86 19.27 10.73
C VAL A 90 6.30 20.03 9.54
N ALA A 91 5.24 20.82 9.72
CA ALA A 91 4.69 21.68 8.66
C ALA A 91 5.74 22.67 8.14
N ALA A 92 6.43 23.38 9.04
CA ALA A 92 7.48 24.35 8.69
C ALA A 92 8.63 23.71 7.90
N ARG A 93 9.02 22.47 8.25
CA ARG A 93 10.07 21.72 7.52
C ARG A 93 9.61 21.18 6.17
N LEU A 94 8.33 20.84 6.03
CA LEU A 94 7.78 20.28 4.80
C LEU A 94 7.44 21.34 3.76
N ALA A 95 7.01 22.54 4.19
CA ALA A 95 6.64 23.64 3.30
C ALA A 95 7.68 23.94 2.20
N PRO A 96 8.99 24.12 2.50
CA PRO A 96 10.00 24.40 1.48
C PRO A 96 10.40 23.16 0.65
N VAL A 97 9.99 21.96 1.06
CA VAL A 97 10.28 20.74 0.31
C VAL A 97 9.18 20.43 -0.69
N LEU A 98 7.93 20.65 -0.29
CA LEU A 98 6.74 20.38 -1.09
C LEU A 98 6.27 21.56 -1.93
N ASP A 99 6.88 22.74 -1.75
CA ASP A 99 6.44 23.99 -2.36
C ASP A 99 4.95 24.27 -2.10
N ALA A 100 4.56 24.09 -0.83
CA ALA A 100 3.18 24.20 -0.37
C ALA A 100 3.09 25.13 0.85
N PRO A 101 2.00 25.88 1.00
CA PRO A 101 1.86 26.83 2.10
C PRO A 101 1.83 26.12 3.45
N GLU A 102 2.66 26.58 4.37
CA GLU A 102 2.80 26.00 5.71
C GLU A 102 1.46 25.92 6.46
N ARG A 103 0.62 26.96 6.32
CA ARG A 103 -0.71 27.00 6.94
C ARG A 103 -1.61 25.84 6.51
N GLU A 104 -1.56 25.46 5.23
CA GLU A 104 -2.36 24.36 4.70
C GLU A 104 -1.83 23.02 5.24
N LEU A 105 -0.52 22.82 5.21
CA LEU A 105 0.10 21.62 5.77
C LEU A 105 -0.20 21.49 7.26
N HIS A 106 -0.09 22.58 8.03
CA HIS A 106 -0.44 22.58 9.44
C HIS A 106 -1.92 22.24 9.67
N ALA A 107 -2.84 22.82 8.91
CA ALA A 107 -4.27 22.50 9.00
C ALA A 107 -4.55 21.02 8.69
N GLN A 108 -3.89 20.47 7.67
CA GLN A 108 -3.98 19.06 7.31
C GLN A 108 -3.45 18.16 8.45
N LEU A 109 -2.32 18.52 9.04
CA LEU A 109 -1.68 17.77 10.13
C LEU A 109 -2.44 17.88 11.47
N THR A 110 -3.17 18.98 11.71
CA THR A 110 -3.93 19.21 12.95
C THR A 110 -5.39 18.78 12.85
N SER A 111 -5.86 18.34 11.66
CA SER A 111 -7.25 17.95 11.39
C SER A 111 -7.81 16.76 12.22
N GLY A 112 -7.01 16.15 13.10
CA GLY A 112 -7.42 15.01 13.96
C GLY A 112 -7.62 13.68 13.22
N LYS A 113 -7.51 13.68 11.89
CA LYS A 113 -7.61 12.50 11.03
C LYS A 113 -6.45 11.54 11.30
N GLY A 114 -6.70 10.24 11.24
CA GLY A 114 -5.65 9.23 11.42
C GLY A 114 -4.70 9.11 10.22
N PHE A 115 -5.12 9.57 9.05
CA PHE A 115 -4.40 9.47 7.79
C PHE A 115 -4.77 10.65 6.89
N VAL A 116 -3.76 11.33 6.34
CA VAL A 116 -3.94 12.47 5.43
C VAL A 116 -2.93 12.38 4.28
N TRP A 117 -3.40 12.55 3.06
CA TRP A 117 -2.53 12.72 1.89
C TRP A 117 -1.99 14.14 1.88
N LEU A 118 -0.67 14.30 1.90
CA LEU A 118 -0.04 15.62 1.78
C LEU A 118 0.22 15.95 0.32
N ARG A 119 0.82 14.99 -0.42
CA ARG A 119 1.12 15.14 -1.84
C ARG A 119 1.19 13.78 -2.52
N ARG A 120 0.57 13.64 -3.68
CA ARG A 120 0.61 12.40 -4.48
C ARG A 120 1.67 12.50 -5.57
N LYS A 121 2.20 11.33 -5.98
CA LYS A 121 3.11 11.15 -7.12
C LYS A 121 4.31 12.12 -7.09
N LEU A 122 5.06 12.13 -5.99
CA LEU A 122 6.22 13.00 -5.80
C LEU A 122 7.38 12.62 -6.72
N PRO A 123 8.14 13.61 -7.22
CA PRO A 123 9.42 13.35 -7.86
C PRO A 123 10.39 12.66 -6.88
N PRO A 124 11.23 11.73 -7.37
CA PRO A 124 12.14 10.97 -6.52
C PRO A 124 13.12 11.86 -5.72
N ALA A 125 13.54 12.99 -6.30
CA ALA A 125 14.40 13.96 -5.60
C ALA A 125 13.71 14.60 -4.39
N VAL A 126 12.42 14.94 -4.50
CA VAL A 126 11.63 15.51 -3.40
C VAL A 126 11.37 14.43 -2.34
N ALA A 127 11.02 13.21 -2.76
CA ALA A 127 10.81 12.09 -1.83
C ALA A 127 12.07 11.78 -1.01
N ALA A 128 13.25 11.83 -1.63
CA ALA A 128 14.53 11.66 -0.93
C ALA A 128 14.78 12.76 0.11
N ARG A 129 14.50 14.03 -0.23
CA ARG A 129 14.59 15.15 0.73
C ARG A 129 13.65 14.98 1.92
N VAL A 130 12.40 14.58 1.68
CA VAL A 130 11.43 14.33 2.77
C VAL A 130 11.86 13.14 3.62
N ARG A 131 12.41 12.07 3.03
CA ARG A 131 12.99 10.95 3.80
C ARG A 131 14.15 11.40 4.70
N GLY A 132 14.98 12.33 4.22
CA GLY A 132 16.08 12.92 4.98
C GLY A 132 15.63 13.67 6.26
N LEU A 133 14.38 14.12 6.34
CA LEU A 133 13.85 14.78 7.54
C LEU A 133 13.66 13.82 8.72
N GLY A 134 13.47 12.52 8.47
CA GLY A 134 13.39 11.49 9.52
C GLY A 134 12.20 11.64 10.48
N GLU A 135 11.16 12.37 10.12
CA GLU A 135 10.07 12.69 11.04
C GLU A 135 9.14 11.49 11.29
N PRO A 136 8.84 11.16 12.56
CA PRO A 136 7.90 10.10 12.88
C PRO A 136 6.48 10.50 12.45
N GLY A 137 5.80 9.59 11.75
CA GLY A 137 4.42 9.79 11.28
C GLY A 137 4.29 10.17 9.81
N LEU A 138 5.38 10.52 9.13
CA LEU A 138 5.42 10.60 7.66
C LEU A 138 5.65 9.22 7.06
N GLY A 139 4.98 8.93 5.96
CA GLY A 139 5.12 7.67 5.24
C GLY A 139 4.94 7.84 3.75
N PHE A 140 5.49 6.87 3.00
CA PHE A 140 5.42 6.84 1.55
C PHE A 140 4.63 5.61 1.10
N LEU A 141 3.78 5.81 0.10
CA LEU A 141 3.09 4.74 -0.59
C LEU A 141 3.52 4.76 -2.06
N ASN A 142 3.97 3.62 -2.58
CA ASN A 142 4.28 3.50 -4.00
C ASN A 142 2.99 3.62 -4.81
N GLU A 143 2.97 4.60 -5.70
CA GLU A 143 1.87 4.88 -6.62
C GLU A 143 2.46 5.13 -8.01
N PRO A 144 2.14 4.30 -9.02
CA PRO A 144 2.67 4.53 -10.36
C PRO A 144 2.15 5.86 -10.94
N LEU A 145 3.04 6.63 -11.56
CA LEU A 145 2.72 7.86 -12.29
C LEU A 145 2.74 7.58 -13.80
N ARG A 146 1.64 7.88 -14.49
CA ARG A 146 1.57 7.83 -15.95
C ARG A 146 2.17 9.09 -16.57
N LEU A 147 3.10 8.90 -17.49
CA LEU A 147 3.79 9.95 -18.23
C LEU A 147 3.50 9.81 -19.73
N TYR A 148 3.20 10.93 -20.37
CA TYR A 148 2.94 11.06 -21.81
C TYR A 148 4.05 11.90 -22.45
N PRO A 149 5.12 11.30 -23.00
CA PRO A 149 6.28 12.05 -23.49
C PRO A 149 5.93 13.09 -24.55
N ASN A 150 5.01 12.75 -25.47
CA ASN A 150 4.60 13.60 -26.59
C ASN A 150 3.42 14.52 -26.26
N ARG A 151 3.01 14.62 -24.98
CA ARG A 151 1.94 15.48 -24.43
C ARG A 151 0.76 15.67 -25.39
N GLU A 152 0.71 16.81 -26.08
CA GLU A 152 -0.44 17.26 -26.88
C GLU A 152 -0.65 16.49 -28.19
N LEU A 153 0.42 15.93 -28.77
CA LEU A 153 0.39 15.34 -30.12
C LEU A 153 -0.70 14.27 -30.29
N ALA A 154 -0.91 13.47 -29.24
CA ALA A 154 -1.87 12.37 -29.25
C ALA A 154 -2.77 12.38 -28.00
N ALA A 155 -2.88 13.51 -27.30
CA ALA A 155 -3.65 13.61 -26.05
C ALA A 155 -5.12 13.15 -26.22
N HIS A 156 -5.79 13.59 -27.28
CA HIS A 156 -7.19 13.25 -27.55
C HIS A 156 -7.38 11.77 -27.93
N VAL A 157 -6.40 11.17 -28.61
CA VAL A 157 -6.47 9.77 -29.05
C VAL A 157 -6.10 8.84 -27.90
N LEU A 158 -5.02 9.14 -27.18
CA LEU A 158 -4.56 8.36 -26.03
C LEU A 158 -5.54 8.48 -24.86
N GLY A 159 -6.06 9.68 -24.61
CA GLY A 159 -6.80 10.03 -23.41
C GLY A 159 -5.91 10.14 -22.18
N PHE A 160 -6.52 10.11 -21.00
CA PHE A 160 -5.83 10.21 -19.71
C PHE A 160 -6.30 9.16 -18.71
N GLU A 161 -5.47 8.93 -17.68
CA GLU A 161 -5.83 8.09 -16.53
C GLU A 161 -6.45 8.91 -15.38
N GLY A 162 -7.37 8.28 -14.67
CA GLY A 162 -7.86 8.71 -13.37
C GLY A 162 -7.18 7.95 -12.22
N VAL A 163 -7.81 7.97 -11.05
CA VAL A 163 -7.31 7.27 -9.85
C VAL A 163 -7.44 5.75 -9.98
N ASP A 164 -8.53 5.29 -10.59
CA ASP A 164 -8.89 3.86 -10.64
C ASP A 164 -8.71 3.22 -12.03
N GLY A 165 -8.56 4.03 -13.09
CA GLY A 165 -8.77 3.55 -14.46
C GLY A 165 -8.38 4.54 -15.56
N GLY A 166 -8.40 4.09 -16.81
CA GLY A 166 -8.34 4.98 -17.98
C GLY A 166 -9.71 5.61 -18.19
N LEU A 167 -9.76 6.93 -18.35
CA LEU A 167 -11.03 7.67 -18.44
C LEU A 167 -11.48 7.92 -19.88
N GLU A 168 -10.52 8.11 -20.78
CA GLU A 168 -10.77 8.46 -22.18
C GLU A 168 -9.84 7.74 -23.15
N GLY A 169 -10.15 7.85 -24.45
CA GLY A 169 -9.31 7.40 -25.55
C GLY A 169 -8.90 5.93 -25.47
N ILE A 170 -7.67 5.66 -25.91
CA ILE A 170 -7.05 4.34 -25.87
C ILE A 170 -6.86 3.85 -24.43
N GLU A 171 -6.59 4.74 -23.46
CA GLU A 171 -6.45 4.37 -22.05
C GLU A 171 -7.71 3.72 -21.48
N ARG A 172 -8.90 4.20 -21.87
CA ARG A 172 -10.18 3.59 -21.52
C ARG A 172 -10.48 2.35 -22.35
N ALA A 173 -10.29 2.42 -23.66
CA ALA A 173 -10.61 1.31 -24.56
C ALA A 173 -9.78 0.05 -24.27
N LEU A 174 -8.51 0.23 -23.87
CA LEU A 174 -7.59 -0.86 -23.54
C LEU A 174 -7.38 -1.02 -22.03
N ASN A 175 -8.28 -0.47 -21.20
CA ASN A 175 -8.12 -0.47 -19.74
C ASN A 175 -7.81 -1.87 -19.19
N ASP A 176 -8.55 -2.88 -19.61
CA ASP A 176 -8.39 -4.26 -19.09
C ASP A 176 -7.06 -4.90 -19.48
N ALA A 177 -6.53 -4.54 -20.65
CA ALA A 177 -5.26 -5.06 -21.13
C ALA A 177 -4.06 -4.27 -20.61
N LEU A 178 -4.25 -2.98 -20.29
CA LEU A 178 -3.24 -2.10 -19.71
C LEU A 178 -3.15 -2.24 -18.19
N THR A 179 -4.23 -2.63 -17.52
CA THR A 179 -4.29 -2.76 -16.06
C THR A 179 -3.38 -3.87 -15.59
N GLY A 180 -2.35 -3.49 -14.84
CA GLY A 180 -1.48 -4.44 -14.14
C GLY A 180 -2.23 -5.16 -13.04
N THR A 181 -1.75 -6.32 -12.62
CA THR A 181 -2.35 -7.07 -11.50
C THR A 181 -2.27 -6.25 -10.22
N PRO A 182 -3.41 -5.86 -9.61
CA PRO A 182 -3.39 -5.05 -8.40
C PRO A 182 -2.81 -5.85 -7.23
N GLY A 183 -1.92 -5.22 -6.47
CA GLY A 183 -1.43 -5.78 -5.21
C GLY A 183 -2.45 -5.55 -4.11
N ARG A 184 -2.57 -6.49 -3.17
CA ARG A 184 -3.32 -6.28 -1.91
C ARG A 184 -2.33 -6.11 -0.77
N ALA A 185 -2.37 -4.98 -0.09
CA ALA A 185 -1.70 -4.80 1.19
C ALA A 185 -2.74 -4.76 2.31
N ILE A 186 -2.68 -5.73 3.21
CA ILE A 186 -3.47 -5.71 4.46
C ILE A 186 -2.66 -4.90 5.46
N VAL A 187 -3.22 -3.77 5.89
CA VAL A 187 -2.59 -2.89 6.87
C VAL A 187 -3.32 -3.06 8.20
N GLY A 188 -2.63 -3.66 9.18
CA GLY A 188 -3.12 -3.74 10.56
C GLY A 188 -3.00 -2.39 11.26
N ARG A 189 -4.14 -1.82 11.67
CA ARG A 189 -4.21 -0.63 12.53
C ARG A 189 -3.88 -1.04 13.96
N ALA A 190 -2.61 -0.89 14.37
CA ALA A 190 -2.26 -1.10 15.78
C ALA A 190 -2.91 0.00 16.66
N ALA A 191 -3.65 -0.41 17.69
CA ALA A 191 -4.40 0.50 18.58
C ALA A 191 -3.53 1.28 19.60
N ARG A 192 -2.20 1.08 19.61
CA ARG A 192 -1.30 1.69 20.60
C ARG A 192 -0.27 2.60 19.95
N ARG A 193 0.08 3.68 20.68
CA ARG A 193 1.08 4.75 20.46
C ARG A 193 2.52 4.32 20.06
N ARG A 194 2.74 3.09 19.61
CA ARG A 194 3.98 2.68 18.95
C ARG A 194 3.68 2.63 17.47
N GLY A 195 4.28 3.56 16.73
CA GLY A 195 4.06 3.78 15.30
C GLY A 195 3.78 2.47 14.59
N ALA A 196 2.63 2.40 13.92
CA ALA A 196 2.27 1.26 13.09
C ALA A 196 3.46 1.00 12.17
N ARG A 197 4.22 -0.06 12.49
CA ARG A 197 5.33 -0.48 11.66
C ARG A 197 4.66 -0.96 10.39
N TRP A 198 4.67 -0.11 9.37
CA TRP A 198 4.31 -0.47 8.01
C TRP A 198 5.27 -1.58 7.58
N ARG A 199 4.90 -2.83 7.87
CA ARG A 199 5.49 -3.98 7.17
C ARG A 199 4.82 -3.99 5.82
N LEU A 200 5.35 -3.17 4.91
CA LEU A 200 5.14 -3.41 3.50
C LEU A 200 5.57 -4.87 3.24
N PRO A 201 4.76 -5.68 2.55
CA PRO A 201 5.01 -7.13 2.39
C PRO A 201 6.29 -7.47 1.61
N TRP A 202 7.11 -6.49 1.24
CA TRP A 202 8.25 -6.62 0.34
C TRP A 202 9.55 -7.05 1.03
N THR A 203 9.59 -7.33 2.35
CA THR A 203 10.83 -7.82 3.00
C THR A 203 11.23 -9.25 2.62
N ARG A 204 10.51 -9.92 1.72
CA ARG A 204 11.03 -11.07 0.98
C ARG A 204 10.64 -10.93 -0.48
N ALA A 205 11.47 -10.23 -1.25
CA ALA A 205 11.53 -10.49 -2.68
C ALA A 205 11.75 -12.01 -2.85
N PRO A 206 10.90 -12.74 -3.59
CA PRO A 206 11.32 -14.05 -4.06
C PRO A 206 12.62 -13.82 -4.86
N ALA A 207 13.66 -14.58 -4.54
CA ALA A 207 15.02 -14.46 -5.08
C ALA A 207 15.13 -14.70 -6.62
N THR A 208 14.01 -14.66 -7.34
CA THR A 208 13.89 -14.97 -8.75
C THR A 208 12.87 -14.06 -9.42
N CYS A 209 12.98 -12.74 -9.26
CA CYS A 209 12.44 -11.82 -10.25
C CYS A 209 13.61 -11.25 -11.04
N SER A 210 13.93 -11.92 -12.15
CA SER A 210 14.74 -11.32 -13.19
C SER A 210 14.07 -10.00 -13.63
N PRO A 211 14.82 -8.93 -13.95
CA PRO A 211 14.26 -7.62 -14.32
C PRO A 211 13.40 -7.62 -15.60
N TRP A 212 13.23 -8.77 -16.27
CA TRP A 212 12.77 -8.87 -17.66
C TRP A 212 11.48 -9.66 -17.87
N ARG A 213 10.69 -9.90 -16.82
CA ARG A 213 9.33 -10.45 -16.99
C ARG A 213 8.24 -9.42 -16.71
N CYS A 214 8.42 -8.21 -17.23
CA CYS A 214 7.31 -7.29 -17.51
C CYS A 214 6.33 -7.98 -18.48
N GLY A 215 5.03 -7.84 -18.23
CA GLY A 215 3.97 -8.45 -19.02
C GLY A 215 4.19 -8.26 -20.52
N ARG A 216 4.45 -9.36 -21.23
CA ARG A 216 4.45 -9.39 -22.70
C ARG A 216 3.01 -9.29 -23.19
N ARG A 217 2.47 -8.09 -23.20
CA ARG A 217 1.32 -7.72 -24.02
C ARG A 217 1.46 -6.25 -24.41
N SER A 218 2.48 -5.96 -25.22
CA SER A 218 2.50 -4.73 -26.01
C SER A 218 1.39 -4.87 -27.06
N ILE A 219 0.36 -4.04 -26.98
CA ILE A 219 -0.69 -4.03 -28.01
C ILE A 219 -0.11 -3.28 -29.21
N ARG A 220 0.37 -4.04 -30.20
CA ARG A 220 0.69 -3.50 -31.52
C ARG A 220 -0.61 -3.45 -32.32
N THR A 221 -0.84 -2.34 -33.00
CA THR A 221 -1.91 -2.23 -34.00
C THR A 221 -1.66 -3.26 -35.11
N ARG A 222 -2.70 -4.02 -35.47
CA ARG A 222 -2.64 -5.08 -36.50
C ARG A 222 -2.42 -4.45 -37.87
N SER A 223 -1.25 -4.65 -38.46
CA SER A 223 -1.09 -4.85 -39.91
C SER A 223 0.34 -5.32 -40.24
N SER A 224 0.43 -6.22 -41.22
CA SER A 224 1.63 -6.79 -41.85
C SER A 224 2.42 -7.87 -41.08
N THR A 225 2.14 -9.12 -41.46
CA THR A 225 3.09 -10.19 -41.81
C THR A 225 4.44 -10.23 -41.11
N CYS A 226 4.60 -11.25 -40.26
CA CYS A 226 5.85 -11.67 -39.66
C CYS A 226 6.59 -12.59 -40.65
N PRO A 227 7.79 -12.26 -41.17
CA PRO A 227 8.64 -13.25 -41.79
C PRO A 227 9.42 -13.97 -40.69
N LEU A 228 9.21 -15.28 -40.61
CA LEU A 228 10.07 -16.23 -39.93
C LEU A 228 11.53 -16.04 -40.40
N ALA A 229 12.44 -15.68 -39.49
CA ALA A 229 13.87 -15.79 -39.69
C ALA A 229 14.43 -16.83 -38.71
N ARG A 230 14.82 -17.97 -39.28
CA ARG A 230 15.65 -19.04 -38.69
C ARG A 230 17.07 -18.54 -38.42
N SER A 231 17.81 -19.40 -37.70
CA SER A 231 19.25 -19.37 -37.33
C SER A 231 19.49 -18.70 -35.97
N GLY A 232 20.06 -19.35 -34.94
CA GLY A 232 20.97 -20.50 -34.93
C GLY A 232 22.38 -20.00 -34.67
N ALA A 233 22.70 -19.66 -33.41
CA ALA A 233 24.09 -19.49 -32.97
C ALA A 233 24.18 -19.50 -31.43
N THR A 234 24.56 -20.65 -30.92
CA THR A 234 25.21 -20.85 -29.61
C THR A 234 26.50 -20.06 -29.54
N ALA A 235 26.65 -19.19 -28.53
CA ALA A 235 27.95 -18.67 -28.13
C ALA A 235 28.02 -18.61 -26.59
N ARG A 236 28.63 -19.65 -26.00
CA ARG A 236 29.22 -19.58 -24.66
C ARG A 236 30.41 -18.64 -24.76
N SER A 237 30.60 -17.80 -23.75
CA SER A 237 31.89 -17.16 -23.53
C SER A 237 32.21 -17.15 -22.03
N PRO A 238 33.50 -17.24 -21.68
CA PRO A 238 33.95 -17.83 -20.43
C PRO A 238 34.24 -16.78 -19.36
N ILE A 239 34.10 -17.21 -18.12
CA ILE A 239 34.53 -16.50 -16.91
C ILE A 239 36.06 -16.50 -16.88
N PRO A 240 36.74 -15.35 -16.67
CA PRO A 240 38.10 -15.35 -16.17
C PRO A 240 38.12 -15.26 -14.64
N SER A 241 38.81 -16.21 -14.05
CA SER A 241 39.16 -16.36 -12.65
C SER A 241 40.05 -15.23 -12.12
N SER A 242 39.89 -14.96 -10.83
CA SER A 242 40.74 -14.11 -9.98
C SER A 242 42.23 -14.52 -10.02
N PRO A 243 43.13 -13.59 -9.69
CA PRO A 243 44.04 -13.94 -8.58
C PRO A 243 44.33 -12.79 -7.59
N ALA A 244 44.41 -13.21 -6.33
CA ALA A 244 45.43 -12.93 -5.30
C ALA A 244 45.93 -11.49 -5.01
N ARG A 245 45.85 -11.16 -3.70
CA ARG A 245 46.64 -10.16 -2.96
C ARG A 245 48.16 -10.34 -3.19
N PRO A 246 48.95 -9.29 -2.87
CA PRO A 246 49.73 -9.40 -1.63
C PRO A 246 49.74 -8.13 -0.77
N SER A 247 50.06 -8.38 0.50
CA SER A 247 50.36 -7.46 1.59
C SER A 247 51.56 -6.55 1.35
N ARG A 248 51.43 -5.28 1.71
CA ARG A 248 52.39 -4.51 2.52
C ARG A 248 51.67 -3.33 3.15
#